data_AF-V9ILQ4-F1
#
_entry.id   AF-V9ILQ4-F1
#
_cell.length_a   1.000
_cell.length_b   1.000
_cell.length_c   1.000
_cell.angle_alpha   90.00
_cell.angle_beta   90.00
_cell.angle_gamma   90.00
#
_symmetry.space_group_name_H-M   'P 1'
#
loop_
_entity.id
_entity.type
_entity.pdbx_description
1 polymer ?
#
loop_
_entity_poly.entity_id
_entity_poly.type
_entity_poly.pdbx_seq_one_letter_code
_entity_poly.pdbx_strand_id
1 'polypeptide(L)'
;MYKPSQPEYIKTLERYMCSRFFIDFPDIGQQRAKLENYLWNHFVGPEEETLKYQYLMLLHNVVEESTVCLMGHERRQTLALIENLAYQVLCQEQQQRLTNHQQAPPGPPATYVYANGYYYAPVIPACYTCTCNSWMACSS
;
A
#
# COMPACT_ATOMS: atom_id res chain seq x y z
N MET A 1 17.76 7.98 -0.94
CA MET A 1 16.90 8.27 0.23
C MET A 1 17.40 9.54 0.88
N TYR A 2 16.56 10.57 1.00
CA TYR A 2 16.94 11.82 1.64
C TYR A 2 17.08 11.64 3.15
N LYS A 3 18.00 12.40 3.75
CA LYS A 3 18.23 12.42 5.20
C LYS A 3 18.35 13.87 5.66
N PRO A 4 17.95 14.19 6.91
CA PRO A 4 18.19 15.50 7.48
C PRO A 4 19.69 15.84 7.44
N SER A 5 20.01 17.07 7.03
CA SER A 5 21.41 17.56 7.06
C SER A 5 21.92 17.74 8.50
N GLN A 6 21.00 17.97 9.45
CA GLN A 6 21.27 18.13 10.87
C GLN A 6 20.29 17.27 11.69
N PRO A 7 20.67 16.03 12.04
CA PRO A 7 19.82 15.10 12.79
C PRO A 7 19.35 15.67 14.14
N GLU A 8 20.14 16.51 14.78
CA GLU A 8 19.84 17.12 16.08
C GLU A 8 18.75 18.19 15.96
N TYR A 9 18.60 18.80 14.79
CA TYR A 9 17.65 19.88 14.54
C TYR A 9 16.32 19.41 13.95
N ILE A 10 16.25 18.20 13.39
CA ILE A 10 15.07 17.71 12.67
C ILE A 10 13.80 17.72 13.52
N LYS A 11 13.90 17.35 14.80
CA LYS A 11 12.75 17.33 15.73
C LYS A 11 12.20 18.72 16.04
N THR A 12 12.99 19.77 15.86
CA THR A 12 12.50 21.15 15.97
C THR A 12 11.74 21.56 14.72
N LEU A 13 12.24 21.19 13.53
CA LEU A 13 11.55 21.42 12.27
C LEU A 13 10.23 20.65 12.19
N GLU A 14 10.22 19.35 12.54
CA GLU A 14 9.01 18.54 12.55
C GLU A 14 7.93 19.15 13.45
N ARG A 15 8.28 19.57 14.67
CA ARG A 15 7.35 20.26 15.58
C ARG A 15 6.76 21.53 14.97
N TYR A 16 7.60 22.34 14.32
CA TYR A 16 7.15 23.55 13.64
C TYR A 16 6.22 23.24 12.46
N MET A 17 6.59 22.28 11.62
CA MET A 17 5.81 21.86 10.45
C MET A 17 4.46 21.28 10.86
N CYS A 18 4.43 20.41 11.88
CA CYS A 18 3.19 19.91 12.45
C CYS A 18 2.33 21.06 12.98
N SER A 19 2.89 21.97 13.78
CA SER A 19 2.13 23.11 14.31
C SER A 19 1.50 23.96 13.20
N ARG A 20 2.25 24.28 12.13
CA ARG A 20 1.72 25.03 10.98
C ARG A 20 0.64 24.27 10.24
N PHE A 21 0.82 22.98 10.01
CA PHE A 21 -0.19 22.14 9.38
C PHE A 21 -1.52 22.18 10.15
N PHE A 22 -1.50 22.06 11.47
CA PHE A 22 -2.73 22.11 12.28
C PHE A 22 -3.37 23.50 12.37
N ILE A 23 -2.57 24.56 12.30
CA ILE A 23 -3.08 25.95 12.25
C ILE A 23 -3.75 26.23 10.90
N ASP A 24 -3.11 25.79 9.81
CA ASP A 24 -3.58 26.06 8.45
C ASP A 24 -4.76 25.14 8.05
N PHE A 25 -4.84 23.94 8.63
CA PHE A 25 -5.88 22.94 8.38
C PHE A 25 -6.50 22.41 9.69
N PRO A 26 -7.28 23.23 10.42
CA PRO A 26 -7.83 22.85 11.72
C PRO A 26 -8.96 21.81 11.63
N ASP A 27 -9.66 21.75 10.50
CA ASP A 27 -10.77 20.81 10.29
C ASP A 27 -10.31 19.49 9.65
N ILE A 28 -10.87 18.37 10.11
CA ILE A 28 -10.49 17.04 9.63
C ILE A 28 -10.82 16.82 8.15
N GLY A 29 -11.88 17.47 7.64
CA GLY A 29 -12.23 17.46 6.22
C GLY A 29 -11.20 18.18 5.37
N GLN A 30 -10.67 19.31 5.84
CA GLN A 30 -9.57 20.04 5.18
C GLN A 30 -8.28 19.22 5.16
N GLN A 31 -7.95 18.55 6.27
CA GLN A 31 -6.79 17.67 6.34
C GLN A 31 -6.91 16.50 5.36
N ARG A 32 -8.07 15.85 5.31
CA ARG A 32 -8.35 14.78 4.32
C ARG A 32 -8.16 15.30 2.90
N ALA A 33 -8.83 16.40 2.55
CA ALA A 33 -8.72 16.97 1.21
C ALA A 33 -7.27 17.33 0.87
N LYS A 34 -6.49 17.85 1.82
CA LYS A 34 -5.08 18.19 1.59
C LYS A 34 -4.24 16.94 1.32
N LEU A 35 -4.43 15.87 2.08
CA LEU A 35 -3.71 14.61 1.92
C LEU A 35 -4.10 13.91 0.62
N GLU A 36 -5.39 13.77 0.32
CA GLU A 36 -5.87 13.15 -0.92
C GLU A 36 -5.35 13.89 -2.15
N ASN A 37 -5.41 15.23 -2.17
CA ASN A 37 -4.84 16.03 -3.25
C ASN A 37 -3.32 15.87 -3.35
N TYR A 38 -2.60 15.78 -2.23
CA TYR A 38 -1.16 15.56 -2.26
C TYR A 38 -0.82 14.20 -2.89
N LEU A 39 -1.51 13.15 -2.44
CA LEU A 39 -1.35 11.78 -2.97
C LEU A 39 -1.66 11.71 -4.47
N TRP A 40 -2.74 12.36 -4.90
CA TRP A 40 -3.16 12.40 -6.30
C TRP A 40 -2.15 13.11 -7.21
N ASN A 41 -1.55 14.21 -6.75
CA ASN A 41 -0.67 15.01 -7.59
C ASN A 41 0.79 14.54 -7.58
N HIS A 42 1.26 13.85 -6.53
CA HIS A 42 2.68 13.51 -6.37
C HIS A 42 3.01 12.03 -6.59
N PHE A 43 2.01 11.14 -6.53
CA PHE A 43 2.20 9.70 -6.70
C PHE A 43 1.43 9.21 -7.92
N VAL A 44 1.87 9.68 -9.10
CA VAL A 44 1.25 9.39 -10.40
C VAL A 44 2.11 8.39 -11.15
N GLY A 45 1.54 7.23 -11.47
CA GLY A 45 2.25 6.16 -12.18
C GLY A 45 2.36 4.88 -11.35
N PRO A 46 2.49 3.71 -11.99
CA PRO A 46 2.43 2.42 -11.31
C PRO A 46 3.55 2.21 -10.29
N GLU A 47 4.73 2.80 -10.49
CA GLU A 47 5.83 2.71 -9.52
C GLU A 47 5.57 3.61 -8.32
N GLU A 48 5.15 4.85 -8.57
CA GLU A 48 4.88 5.85 -7.55
C GLU A 48 3.67 5.50 -6.69
N GLU A 49 2.63 4.86 -7.25
CA GLU A 49 1.46 4.43 -6.48
C GLU A 49 1.83 3.47 -5.34
N THR A 50 2.84 2.62 -5.53
CA THR A 50 3.33 1.71 -4.47
C THR A 50 3.94 2.45 -3.29
N LEU A 51 4.39 3.70 -3.48
CA LEU A 51 5.01 4.51 -2.43
C LEU A 51 3.98 5.26 -1.56
N LYS A 52 2.70 5.32 -1.97
CA LYS A 52 1.64 6.02 -1.23
C LYS A 52 1.52 5.51 0.21
N TYR A 53 1.52 4.19 0.39
CA TYR A 53 1.44 3.57 1.72
C TYR A 53 2.66 3.94 2.59
N GLN A 54 3.87 3.81 2.03
CA GLN A 54 5.09 4.14 2.74
C GLN A 54 5.15 5.61 3.16
N TYR A 55 4.71 6.51 2.29
CA TYR A 55 4.61 7.93 2.59
C TYR A 55 3.63 8.20 3.73
N LEU A 56 2.45 7.59 3.72
CA LEU A 56 1.44 7.76 4.78
C LEU A 56 1.95 7.24 6.12
N MET A 57 2.66 6.11 6.14
CA MET A 57 3.28 5.60 7.38
C MET A 57 4.40 6.51 7.89
N LEU A 58 5.22 7.08 7.00
CA LEU A 58 6.22 8.08 7.39
C LEU A 58 5.55 9.32 8.00
N LEU A 59 4.49 9.82 7.36
CA LEU A 59 3.72 10.96 7.84
C LEU A 59 3.08 10.67 9.20
N HIS A 60 2.48 9.49 9.38
CA HIS A 60 1.91 9.05 10.64
C HIS A 60 2.92 9.17 11.78
N ASN A 61 4.12 8.62 11.59
CA ASN A 61 5.18 8.64 12.60
C ASN A 61 5.62 10.07 12.95
N VAL A 62 5.75 10.95 11.96
CA VAL A 62 6.10 12.36 12.21
C VAL A 62 5.02 13.07 13.01
N VAL A 63 3.74 12.87 12.65
CA VAL A 63 2.61 13.45 13.39
C VAL A 63 2.54 12.88 14.80
N GLU A 64 2.81 11.58 14.98
CA GLU A 64 2.80 10.94 16.30
C GLU A 64 3.94 11.44 17.20
N GLU A 65 5.16 11.53 16.68
CA GLU A 65 6.33 11.87 17.50
C GLU A 65 6.49 13.38 17.73
N SER A 66 6.04 14.21 16.78
CA SER A 66 6.40 15.63 16.73
C SER A 66 5.22 16.59 16.88
N THR A 67 4.02 16.10 17.22
CA THR A 67 2.92 16.98 17.64
C THR A 67 2.94 17.26 19.14
N VAL A 68 2.89 18.54 19.49
CA VAL A 68 2.92 19.03 20.87
C VAL A 68 1.62 19.76 21.19
N CYS A 69 1.06 19.52 22.39
CA CYS A 69 -0.05 20.26 23.02
C CYS A 69 -1.33 20.49 22.21
N LEU A 70 -1.60 19.75 21.13
CA LEU A 70 -2.97 19.64 20.63
C LEU A 70 -3.86 19.04 21.73
N MET A 71 -5.14 19.40 21.76
CA MET A 71 -6.11 18.59 22.49
C MET A 71 -6.01 17.20 21.87
N GLY A 72 -5.56 16.19 22.62
CA GLY A 72 -5.15 14.89 22.05
C GLY A 72 -6.21 14.22 21.17
N HIS A 73 -7.46 14.69 21.22
CA HIS A 73 -8.51 14.37 20.25
C HIS A 73 -8.13 14.72 18.80
N GLU A 74 -7.71 15.96 18.49
CA GLU A 74 -7.40 16.41 17.13
C GLU A 74 -6.24 15.59 16.53
N ARG A 75 -5.21 15.36 17.34
CA ARG A 75 -4.10 14.48 17.00
C ARG A 75 -4.60 13.07 16.69
N ARG A 76 -5.41 12.46 17.55
CA ARG A 76 -5.96 11.10 17.34
C ARG A 76 -6.83 11.03 16.08
N GLN A 77 -7.64 12.06 15.80
CA GLN A 77 -8.44 12.12 14.58
C GLN A 77 -7.55 12.13 13.33
N THR A 78 -6.45 12.89 13.38
CA THR A 78 -5.50 12.99 12.26
C THR A 78 -4.74 11.70 12.04
N LEU A 79 -4.24 11.08 13.11
CA LEU A 79 -3.56 9.78 13.04
C LEU A 79 -4.50 8.72 12.47
N ALA A 80 -5.73 8.63 12.97
CA ALA A 80 -6.75 7.73 12.45
C ALA A 80 -7.07 8.00 10.97
N LEU A 81 -7.14 9.27 10.55
CA LEU A 81 -7.33 9.63 9.15
C LEU A 81 -6.18 9.09 8.28
N ILE A 82 -4.93 9.31 8.69
CA ILE A 82 -3.74 8.84 7.95
C ILE A 82 -3.74 7.32 7.85
N GLU A 83 -4.03 6.61 8.95
CA GLU A 83 -4.16 5.14 8.96
C GLU A 83 -5.24 4.66 7.99
N ASN A 84 -6.43 5.27 8.02
CA ASN A 84 -7.53 4.90 7.11
C ASN A 84 -7.13 5.06 5.63
N LEU A 85 -6.47 6.17 5.28
CA LEU A 85 -5.95 6.36 3.92
C LEU A 85 -4.91 5.30 3.56
N ALA A 86 -4.03 4.93 4.50
CA ALA A 86 -3.02 3.90 4.26
C ALA A 86 -3.66 2.53 4.04
N TYR A 87 -4.65 2.15 4.83
CA TYR A 87 -5.41 0.91 4.64
C TYR A 87 -6.14 0.88 3.29
N GLN A 88 -6.75 1.99 2.87
CA GLN A 88 -7.41 2.07 1.56
C GLN A 88 -6.43 1.80 0.42
N VAL A 89 -5.25 2.42 0.45
CA VAL A 89 -4.19 2.18 -0.55
C VAL A 89 -3.77 0.71 -0.55
N LEU A 90 -3.56 0.11 0.62
CA LEU A 90 -3.14 -1.28 0.74
C LEU A 90 -4.20 -2.25 0.19
N CYS A 91 -5.48 -2.03 0.52
CA CYS A 91 -6.59 -2.84 0.01
C CYS A 91 -6.73 -2.71 -1.50
N GLN A 92 -6.59 -1.49 -2.04
CA GLN A 92 -6.66 -1.24 -3.47
C GLN A 92 -5.53 -1.96 -4.22
N GLU A 93 -4.30 -1.89 -3.72
CA GLU A 93 -3.16 -2.61 -4.29
C GLU A 93 -3.40 -4.13 -4.29
N GLN A 94 -3.84 -4.69 -3.16
CA GLN A 94 -4.14 -6.12 -3.06
C GLN A 94 -5.20 -6.55 -4.07
N GLN A 95 -6.26 -5.76 -4.23
CA GLN A 95 -7.32 -6.05 -5.19
C GLN A 95 -6.83 -5.99 -6.64
N GLN A 96 -5.98 -5.02 -6.98
CA GLN A 96 -5.36 -4.94 -8.31
C GLN A 96 -4.48 -6.15 -8.61
N ARG A 97 -3.72 -6.64 -7.62
CA ARG A 97 -2.89 -7.84 -7.77
C ARG A 97 -3.74 -9.09 -8.02
N LEU A 98 -4.88 -9.22 -7.34
CA LEU A 98 -5.83 -10.32 -7.55
C LEU A 98 -6.46 -10.27 -8.95
N THR A 99 -6.86 -9.09 -9.43
CA THR A 99 -7.43 -8.94 -10.79
C THR A 99 -6.40 -9.19 -11.88
N ASN A 100 -5.15 -8.74 -11.71
CA ASN A 100 -4.09 -9.00 -12.67
C ASN A 100 -3.71 -10.49 -12.73
N HIS A 101 -3.80 -11.23 -11.61
CA HIS A 101 -3.57 -12.68 -11.63
C HIS A 101 -4.67 -13.47 -12.35
N GLN A 102 -5.90 -12.96 -12.43
CA GLN A 102 -6.98 -13.57 -13.21
C GLN A 102 -6.87 -13.31 -14.72
N GLN A 103 -5.97 -12.43 -15.17
CA GLN A 103 -5.70 -12.17 -16.59
C GLN A 103 -4.57 -13.03 -17.17
N ALA A 104 -4.03 -13.99 -16.41
CA ALA A 104 -3.24 -15.06 -17.02
C ALA A 104 -4.09 -15.74 -18.10
N PRO A 105 -3.56 -15.98 -19.32
CA PRO A 105 -4.35 -16.57 -20.39
C PRO A 105 -5.01 -17.85 -19.87
N PRO A 106 -6.28 -18.13 -20.19
CA PRO A 106 -6.83 -19.44 -19.92
C PRO A 106 -5.87 -20.44 -20.55
N GLY A 107 -5.21 -21.25 -19.70
CA GLY A 107 -4.46 -22.39 -20.19
C GLY A 107 -5.36 -23.16 -21.16
N PRO A 108 -4.81 -23.74 -22.23
CA PRO A 108 -5.60 -24.38 -23.26
C PRO A 108 -6.63 -25.33 -22.61
N PRO A 109 -7.90 -25.32 -23.04
CA PRO A 109 -8.92 -26.15 -22.43
C PRO A 109 -8.43 -27.59 -22.42
N ALA A 110 -8.50 -28.25 -21.25
CA ALA A 110 -8.13 -29.63 -21.10
C ALA A 110 -8.86 -30.45 -22.18
N THR A 111 -8.12 -30.90 -23.19
CA THR A 111 -8.69 -31.63 -24.31
C THR A 111 -8.92 -33.05 -23.83
N TYR A 112 -10.11 -33.33 -23.32
CA TYR A 112 -10.48 -34.69 -22.92
C TYR A 112 -10.63 -35.57 -24.16
N VAL A 113 -9.87 -36.65 -24.23
CA VAL A 113 -9.95 -37.63 -25.31
C VAL A 113 -10.93 -38.72 -24.87
N TYR A 114 -11.99 -38.95 -25.65
CA TYR A 114 -12.93 -40.03 -25.40
C TYR A 114 -12.57 -41.25 -26.25
N ALA A 115 -12.22 -42.36 -25.61
CA ALA A 115 -11.93 -43.63 -26.29
C ALA A 115 -12.44 -44.81 -25.43
N ASN A 116 -12.95 -45.85 -26.09
CA ASN A 116 -13.40 -47.08 -25.42
C ASN A 116 -14.38 -46.88 -24.24
N GLY A 117 -15.22 -45.85 -24.27
CA GLY A 117 -16.20 -45.59 -23.21
C GLY A 117 -15.67 -44.83 -21.99
N TYR A 118 -14.40 -44.39 -22.02
CA TYR A 118 -13.77 -43.67 -20.91
C TYR A 118 -13.22 -42.31 -21.38
N TYR A 119 -13.29 -41.32 -20.49
CA TYR A 119 -12.69 -40.00 -20.69
C TYR A 119 -11.25 -40.01 -20.16
N TYR A 120 -10.28 -39.71 -21.04
CA TYR A 120 -8.87 -39.61 -20.71
C TYR A 120 -8.46 -38.13 -20.64
N ALA A 121 -7.87 -37.73 -19.51
CA ALA A 121 -7.19 -36.44 -19.39
C ALA A 121 -5.74 -36.59 -19.87
N PRO A 122 -5.22 -35.70 -20.74
CA PRO A 122 -3.84 -35.76 -21.19
C PRO A 122 -2.91 -35.43 -20.01
N VAL A 123 -1.95 -36.32 -19.73
CA VAL A 123 -0.89 -36.05 -18.75
C VAL A 123 0.10 -35.09 -19.40
N ILE A 124 0.00 -33.80 -19.07
CA ILE A 124 0.99 -32.80 -19.47
C ILE A 124 2.24 -33.04 -18.63
N PRO A 125 3.42 -33.33 -19.22
CA PRO A 125 4.67 -33.37 -18.47
C PRO A 125 4.89 -31.98 -17.88
N ALA A 126 4.88 -31.86 -16.56
CA ALA A 126 5.20 -30.62 -15.87
C ALA A 126 6.67 -30.33 -16.09
N CYS A 127 6.99 -29.58 -17.14
CA CYS A 127 8.34 -29.15 -17.37
C CYS A 127 8.39 -27.68 -17.83
N TYR A 128 9.28 -26.96 -17.14
CA TYR A 128 9.86 -25.63 -17.40
C TYR A 128 8.92 -24.40 -17.51
N THR A 129 8.55 -23.83 -16.36
CA THR A 129 9.12 -22.56 -15.85
C THR A 129 8.74 -22.37 -14.38
N CYS A 130 9.62 -22.83 -13.47
CA CYS A 130 9.56 -22.41 -12.07
C CYS A 130 10.48 -21.19 -11.90
N THR A 131 9.90 -19.99 -11.88
CA THR A 131 10.48 -18.87 -11.12
C THR A 131 9.84 -18.90 -9.75
N CYS A 132 10.52 -19.59 -8.84
CA CYS A 132 10.16 -19.67 -7.44
C CYS A 132 10.04 -18.26 -6.85
N ASN A 133 8.89 -17.94 -6.23
CA ASN A 133 8.90 -17.08 -5.05
C ASN A 133 8.07 -17.76 -3.95
N SER A 134 8.81 -18.09 -2.91
CA SER A 134 8.51 -18.92 -1.75
C SER A 134 7.24 -18.52 -1.00
N TRP A 135 6.32 -19.47 -0.86
CA TRP A 135 5.62 -19.76 0.40
C TRP A 135 4.88 -21.11 0.26
N MET A 136 5.61 -22.21 0.44
CA MET A 136 4.97 -23.47 0.81
C MET A 136 5.74 -24.08 1.97
N ALA A 137 5.06 -24.13 3.10
CA ALA A 137 5.29 -25.10 4.14
C ALA A 137 5.02 -26.50 3.56
N CYS A 138 5.95 -27.42 3.77
CA CYS A 138 5.66 -28.84 3.78
C CYS A 138 6.33 -29.41 5.03
N SER A 139 5.56 -29.58 6.10
CA SER A 139 5.90 -30.48 7.19
C SER A 139 5.79 -31.92 6.70
N SER A 140 6.78 -32.73 7.08
CA SER A 140 6.88 -34.18 6.85
C SER A 140 5.72 -34.98 7.43
#